data_AF-A0A2P2LYJ9-F1
#
_entry.id   AF-A0A2P2LYJ9-F1
#
_cell.length_a   1.000
_cell.length_b   1.000
_cell.length_c   1.000
_cell.angle_alpha   90.00
_cell.angle_beta   90.00
_cell.angle_gamma   90.00
#
_symmetry.space_group_name_H-M   'P 1'
#
loop_
_entity.id
_entity.type
_entity.pdbx_description
1 polymer ?
#
loop_
_entity_poly.entity_id
_entity_poly.type
_entity_poly.pdbx_seq_one_letter_code
_entity_poly.pdbx_strand_id
1 'polypeptide(L)'
;MRRLKTTDKTLSTVQPAGMGRNEGGFLAVIVAALICSVAVVTAAAAASIVQPISGSHRSAALELFAPQDGSFGSLEEAYEALRTFEVLGVEKTSYVSEETCQSVSATLGLSSSTSKELFYALKVNQIIKCKINEEVFEGIISRLQAAVNSASSLLDFHYLIGSLLLCKVIITVTCSMYSLV
;
A
#
# COMPACT_ATOMS: atom_id res chain seq x y z
N MET A 1 -71.86 5.03 -57.15
CA MET A 1 -72.65 3.99 -56.43
C MET A 1 -72.27 2.61 -56.95
N ARG A 2 -72.25 1.61 -56.06
CA ARG A 2 -72.05 0.14 -56.28
C ARG A 2 -70.57 -0.27 -56.38
N ARG A 3 -70.09 -1.33 -55.73
CA ARG A 3 -70.69 -2.38 -54.87
C ARG A 3 -69.51 -3.00 -54.10
N LEU A 4 -69.66 -3.23 -52.79
CA LEU A 4 -68.95 -4.33 -52.12
C LEU A 4 -69.58 -5.65 -52.60
N LYS A 5 -68.74 -6.62 -52.98
CA LYS A 5 -69.15 -8.01 -53.20
C LYS A 5 -68.23 -8.93 -52.41
N THR A 6 -68.83 -9.53 -51.40
CA THR A 6 -68.34 -10.61 -50.53
C THR A 6 -68.30 -11.96 -51.29
N THR A 7 -67.71 -12.97 -50.63
CA THR A 7 -67.75 -14.43 -50.86
C THR A 7 -66.55 -14.99 -51.66
N ASP A 8 -65.94 -16.12 -51.34
CA ASP A 8 -66.32 -17.25 -50.48
C ASP A 8 -65.08 -18.12 -50.15
N LYS A 9 -65.17 -18.85 -49.03
CA LYS A 9 -64.59 -20.18 -48.71
C LYS A 9 -63.25 -20.64 -49.33
N THR A 10 -62.38 -21.19 -48.48
CA THR A 10 -62.33 -22.65 -48.19
C THR A 10 -61.10 -22.99 -47.33
N LEU A 11 -61.38 -23.33 -46.07
CA LEU A 11 -60.86 -24.48 -45.33
C LEU A 11 -59.45 -25.01 -45.68
N SER A 12 -58.53 -24.87 -44.73
CA SER A 12 -57.89 -26.06 -44.17
C SER A 12 -57.50 -25.82 -42.72
N THR A 13 -58.20 -26.59 -41.88
CA THR A 13 -57.81 -27.03 -40.55
C THR A 13 -56.31 -27.27 -40.44
N VAL A 14 -55.64 -26.51 -39.57
CA VAL A 14 -54.37 -26.93 -38.97
C VAL A 14 -54.63 -27.01 -37.48
N GLN A 15 -54.87 -28.23 -37.00
CA GLN A 15 -54.72 -28.59 -35.60
C GLN A 15 -53.41 -29.39 -35.45
N PRO A 16 -52.92 -29.53 -34.22
CA PRO A 16 -51.71 -28.90 -33.74
C PRO A 16 -50.53 -29.88 -33.80
N ALA A 17 -49.34 -29.43 -34.18
CA ALA A 17 -48.18 -30.29 -34.12
C ALA A 17 -46.93 -29.51 -33.75
N GLY A 18 -46.40 -29.84 -32.57
CA GLY A 18 -45.00 -29.67 -32.26
C GLY A 18 -44.66 -28.34 -31.60
N MET A 19 -44.70 -28.35 -30.27
CA MET A 19 -43.94 -27.40 -29.45
C MET A 19 -42.44 -27.68 -29.68
N GLY A 20 -41.88 -27.05 -30.71
CA GLY A 20 -40.45 -27.04 -31.00
C GLY A 20 -39.75 -26.13 -29.99
N ARG A 21 -39.08 -26.74 -29.02
CA ARG A 21 -38.25 -26.05 -28.04
C ARG A 21 -37.15 -25.28 -28.79
N ASN A 22 -37.22 -23.95 -28.78
CA ASN A 22 -36.18 -23.09 -29.32
C ASN A 22 -35.00 -23.02 -28.34
N GLU A 23 -34.10 -24.00 -28.44
CA GLU A 23 -32.90 -24.10 -27.60
C GLU A 23 -31.87 -22.99 -27.92
N GLY A 24 -32.00 -22.31 -29.07
CA GLY A 24 -31.13 -21.18 -29.45
C GLY A 24 -31.46 -19.85 -28.78
N GLY A 25 -32.73 -19.64 -28.38
CA GLY A 25 -33.16 -18.40 -27.72
C GLY A 25 -32.64 -18.26 -26.29
N PHE A 26 -32.58 -19.37 -25.55
CA PHE A 26 -32.07 -19.39 -24.18
C PHE A 26 -30.56 -19.13 -24.12
N LEU A 27 -29.79 -19.73 -25.03
CA LEU A 27 -28.36 -19.47 -25.19
C LEU A 27 -28.09 -18.00 -25.55
N ALA A 28 -28.90 -17.40 -26.43
CA ALA A 28 -28.76 -15.99 -26.78
C ALA A 28 -29.03 -15.05 -25.59
N VAL A 29 -30.02 -15.36 -24.75
CA VAL A 29 -30.33 -14.59 -23.53
C VAL A 29 -29.20 -14.71 -22.51
N ILE A 30 -28.62 -15.91 -22.33
CA ILE A 30 -27.47 -16.11 -21.44
C ILE A 30 -26.25 -15.33 -21.93
N VAL A 31 -25.95 -15.39 -23.23
CA VAL A 31 -24.83 -14.66 -23.83
C VAL A 31 -25.02 -13.15 -23.69
N ALA A 32 -26.23 -12.63 -23.96
CA ALA A 32 -26.54 -11.21 -23.78
C ALA A 32 -26.44 -10.77 -22.30
N ALA A 33 -26.91 -11.60 -21.36
CA ALA A 33 -26.80 -11.34 -19.93
C ALA A 33 -25.34 -11.34 -19.44
N LEU A 34 -24.51 -12.25 -19.96
CA LEU A 34 -23.07 -12.30 -19.69
C LEU A 34 -22.33 -11.11 -20.29
N ILE A 35 -22.68 -10.67 -21.49
CA ILE A 35 -22.09 -9.46 -22.10
C ILE A 35 -22.52 -8.20 -21.33
N CYS A 36 -23.78 -8.10 -20.92
CA CYS A 36 -24.28 -7.00 -20.11
C CYS A 36 -23.64 -6.97 -18.71
N SER A 37 -23.43 -8.12 -18.06
CA SER A 37 -22.77 -8.16 -16.75
C SER A 37 -21.30 -7.77 -16.84
N VAL A 38 -20.58 -8.15 -17.89
CA VAL A 38 -19.21 -7.71 -18.15
C VAL A 38 -19.13 -6.19 -18.39
N ALA A 39 -20.10 -5.60 -19.11
CA ALA A 39 -20.14 -4.15 -19.34
C ALA A 39 -20.40 -3.33 -18.06
N VAL A 40 -21.17 -3.87 -17.12
CA VAL A 40 -21.40 -3.21 -15.81
C VAL A 40 -20.15 -3.27 -14.93
N VAL A 41 -19.40 -4.37 -14.98
CA VAL A 41 -18.14 -4.52 -14.22
C VAL A 41 -17.04 -3.60 -14.75
N THR A 42 -16.96 -3.38 -16.07
CA THR A 42 -15.95 -2.46 -16.66
C THR A 42 -16.28 -0.99 -16.46
N ALA A 43 -17.56 -0.61 -16.36
CA ALA A 43 -17.97 0.76 -16.04
C ALA A 43 -17.76 1.12 -14.55
N ALA A 44 -17.86 0.14 -13.65
CA ALA A 44 -17.58 0.32 -12.22
C ALA A 44 -16.08 0.49 -11.91
N ALA A 45 -15.20 0.00 -12.79
CA ALA A 45 -13.74 0.14 -12.64
C ALA A 45 -13.23 1.57 -12.90
N ALA A 46 -14.03 2.44 -13.52
CA ALA A 46 -13.66 3.83 -13.80
C ALA A 46 -14.08 4.83 -12.69
N ALA A 47 -14.81 4.37 -11.67
CA ALA A 47 -15.34 5.24 -10.61
C ALA A 47 -14.59 5.14 -9.27
N SER A 48 -13.50 4.38 -9.19
CA SER A 48 -12.50 4.64 -8.15
C SER A 48 -11.63 5.80 -8.60
N ILE A 49 -12.22 7.00 -8.61
CA ILE A 49 -11.46 8.25 -8.68
C ILE A 49 -10.79 8.37 -7.30
N VAL A 50 -9.69 7.66 -7.10
CA VAL A 50 -8.70 8.13 -6.13
C VAL A 50 -8.24 9.46 -6.71
N GLN A 51 -8.84 10.55 -6.22
CA GLN A 51 -8.40 11.88 -6.61
C GLN A 51 -6.90 11.97 -6.33
N PRO A 52 -6.09 12.54 -7.24
CA PRO A 52 -4.67 12.71 -6.98
C PRO A 52 -4.51 13.48 -5.67
N ILE A 53 -3.60 13.01 -4.81
CA ILE A 53 -3.30 13.66 -3.53
C ILE A 53 -2.85 15.10 -3.83
N SER A 54 -3.70 16.06 -3.47
CA SER A 54 -3.45 17.48 -3.72
C SER A 54 -2.39 18.04 -2.78
N GLY A 55 -1.85 19.22 -3.12
CA GLY A 55 -0.95 19.95 -2.22
C GLY A 55 -1.60 20.27 -0.86
N SER A 56 -2.92 20.47 -0.80
CA SER A 56 -3.62 20.71 0.47
C SER A 56 -3.60 19.50 1.39
N HIS A 57 -3.71 18.27 0.86
CA HIS A 57 -3.57 17.05 1.67
C HIS A 57 -2.16 16.90 2.23
N ARG A 58 -1.14 17.19 1.42
CA ARG A 58 0.27 17.16 1.85
C ARG A 58 0.55 18.19 2.94
N SER A 59 0.02 19.40 2.77
CA SER A 59 0.16 20.48 3.75
C SER A 59 -0.56 20.16 5.06
N ALA A 60 -1.79 19.63 5.00
CA ALA A 60 -2.54 19.23 6.19
C ALA A 60 -1.84 18.09 6.95
N ALA A 61 -1.22 17.15 6.24
CA ALA A 61 -0.43 16.10 6.88
C ALA A 61 0.80 16.67 7.58
N LEU A 62 1.54 17.59 6.94
CA LEU A 62 2.68 18.26 7.57
C LEU A 62 2.28 18.98 8.86
N GLU A 63 1.11 19.62 8.88
CA GLU A 63 0.58 20.28 10.09
C GLU A 63 0.16 19.26 11.16
N LEU A 64 -0.57 18.21 10.77
CA LEU A 64 -1.11 17.21 11.70
C LEU A 64 -0.01 16.35 12.34
N PHE A 65 1.04 16.04 11.59
CA PHE A 65 2.17 15.25 12.02
C PHE A 65 3.42 16.10 12.26
N ALA A 66 3.24 17.41 12.47
CA ALA A 66 4.36 18.29 12.80
C ALA A 66 5.00 17.85 14.12
N PRO A 67 6.35 17.83 14.20
CA PRO A 67 7.02 17.65 15.47
C PRO A 67 6.67 18.79 16.44
N GLN A 68 6.36 18.47 17.69
CA GLN A 68 6.13 19.49 18.73
C GLN A 68 7.48 20.01 19.24
N ASP A 69 7.60 21.32 19.43
CA ASP A 69 8.84 21.97 19.87
C ASP A 69 10.08 21.62 19.00
N GLY A 70 9.86 21.26 17.73
CA GLY A 70 10.92 20.91 16.78
C GLY A 70 11.40 19.44 16.84
N SER A 71 10.83 18.61 17.73
CA SER A 71 11.14 17.16 17.78
C SER A 71 9.87 16.30 17.81
N PHE A 72 9.96 15.10 17.23
CA PHE A 72 8.99 14.06 17.54
C PHE A 72 9.20 13.60 18.99
N GLY A 73 8.13 13.25 19.70
CA GLY A 73 8.22 12.82 21.10
C GLY A 73 9.01 11.52 21.25
N SER A 74 8.81 10.57 20.33
CA SER A 74 9.60 9.34 20.23
C SER A 74 9.98 8.99 18.78
N LEU A 75 10.96 8.10 18.61
CA LEU A 75 11.33 7.56 17.29
C LEU A 75 10.22 6.69 16.66
N GLU A 76 9.32 6.13 17.46
CA GLU A 76 8.13 5.43 16.99
C GLU A 76 7.14 6.41 16.35
N GLU A 77 6.81 7.50 17.05
CA GLU A 77 5.97 8.57 16.53
C GLU A 77 6.59 9.21 15.28
N ALA A 78 7.91 9.44 15.29
CA ALA A 78 8.64 9.92 14.13
C ALA A 78 8.45 8.97 12.93
N TYR A 79 8.63 7.67 13.14
CA TYR A 79 8.45 6.69 12.06
C TYR A 79 7.02 6.68 11.51
N GLU A 80 6.01 6.75 12.38
CA GLU A 80 4.60 6.76 11.96
C GLU A 80 4.25 8.01 11.13
N ALA A 81 4.75 9.18 11.55
CA ALA A 81 4.62 10.42 10.80
C ALA A 81 5.31 10.33 9.42
N LEU A 82 6.58 9.90 9.41
CA LEU A 82 7.40 9.78 8.20
C LEU A 82 6.81 8.80 7.18
N ARG A 83 6.29 7.66 7.64
CA ARG A 83 5.61 6.70 6.78
C ARG A 83 4.36 7.29 6.16
N THR A 84 3.62 8.10 6.92
CA THR A 84 2.44 8.80 6.41
C THR A 84 2.82 9.81 5.33
N PHE A 85 3.93 10.53 5.51
CA PHE A 85 4.49 11.44 4.51
C PHE A 85 4.90 10.73 3.21
N GLU A 86 5.54 9.56 3.29
CA GLU A 86 5.87 8.74 2.11
C GLU A 86 4.61 8.34 1.32
N VAL A 87 3.56 7.88 2.02
CA VAL A 87 2.29 7.47 1.39
C VAL A 87 1.58 8.64 0.73
N LEU A 88 1.66 9.83 1.32
CA LEU A 88 1.04 11.05 0.78
C LEU A 88 1.91 11.76 -0.28
N GLY A 89 3.13 11.28 -0.51
CA GLY A 89 4.08 11.89 -1.44
C GLY A 89 4.53 13.28 -1.02
N VAL A 90 4.67 13.52 0.29
CA VAL A 90 5.28 14.74 0.83
C VAL A 90 6.78 14.70 0.51
N GLU A 91 7.34 15.84 0.09
CA GLU A 91 8.76 15.91 -0.23
C GLU A 91 9.62 15.73 1.02
N LYS A 92 10.69 14.96 0.87
CA LYS A 92 11.60 14.62 1.96
C LYS A 92 12.25 15.84 2.62
N THR A 93 12.55 16.86 1.83
CA THR A 93 13.11 18.14 2.32
C THR A 93 12.17 18.88 3.27
N SER A 94 10.87 18.57 3.28
CA SER A 94 9.88 19.24 4.11
C SER A 94 9.80 18.73 5.55
N TYR A 95 10.37 17.56 5.85
CA TYR A 95 10.24 16.91 7.16
C TYR A 95 11.53 16.29 7.71
N VAL A 96 12.63 16.30 6.95
CA VAL A 96 13.94 15.87 7.45
C VAL A 96 14.54 17.00 8.28
N SER A 97 14.57 16.81 9.60
CA SER A 97 15.23 17.74 10.53
C SER A 97 16.58 17.21 11.00
N GLU A 98 17.51 18.12 11.30
CA GLU A 98 18.83 17.77 11.84
C GLU A 98 18.67 17.12 13.21
N GLU A 99 17.73 17.60 14.01
CA GLU A 99 17.36 17.10 15.33
C GLU A 99 16.91 15.63 15.27
N THR A 100 16.14 15.26 14.24
CA THR A 100 15.72 13.87 14.03
C THR A 100 16.93 12.98 13.73
N CYS A 101 17.86 13.46 12.90
CA CYS A 101 19.10 12.72 12.63
C CYS A 101 20.03 12.63 13.84
N GLN A 102 20.07 13.65 14.69
CA GLN A 102 20.80 13.63 15.96
C GLN A 102 20.19 12.59 16.92
N SER A 103 18.86 12.56 17.05
CA SER A 103 18.15 11.57 17.86
C SER A 103 18.42 10.13 17.39
N VAL A 104 18.30 9.89 16.08
CA VAL A 104 18.63 8.59 15.46
C VAL A 104 20.08 8.21 15.76
N SER A 105 21.03 9.12 15.51
CA SER A 105 22.46 8.84 15.71
C SER A 105 22.78 8.55 17.18
N ALA A 106 22.17 9.30 18.10
CA ALA A 106 22.32 9.09 19.54
C ALA A 106 21.78 7.70 19.95
N THR A 107 20.56 7.35 19.55
CA THR A 107 19.97 6.05 19.87
C THR A 107 20.77 4.88 19.29
N LEU A 108 21.26 4.98 18.05
CA LEU A 108 22.07 3.93 17.43
C LEU A 108 23.45 3.81 18.09
N GLY A 109 24.05 4.92 18.51
CA GLY A 109 25.36 4.93 19.18
C GLY A 109 25.32 4.49 20.65
N LEU A 110 24.17 4.52 21.30
CA LEU A 110 24.03 4.15 22.70
C LEU A 110 24.02 2.62 22.90
N SER A 111 24.96 2.14 23.72
CA SER A 111 25.04 0.73 24.15
C SER A 111 23.88 0.27 25.02
N SER A 112 23.15 1.21 25.64
CA SER A 112 22.00 0.95 26.51
C SER A 112 20.65 0.99 25.80
N SER A 113 20.59 1.33 24.51
CA SER A 113 19.33 1.39 23.77
C SER A 113 18.63 0.04 23.76
N THR A 114 17.32 0.07 23.99
CA THR A 114 16.46 -1.11 23.94
C THR A 114 16.30 -1.62 22.51
N SER A 115 15.85 -2.88 22.37
CA SER A 115 15.54 -3.47 21.06
C SER A 115 14.47 -2.67 20.30
N LYS A 116 13.46 -2.15 21.01
CA LYS A 116 12.42 -1.29 20.46
C LYS A 116 12.98 0.03 19.93
N GLU A 117 13.81 0.72 20.73
CA GLU A 117 14.41 1.99 20.33
C GLU A 117 15.34 1.83 19.12
N LEU A 118 16.17 0.78 19.10
CA LEU A 118 17.01 0.45 17.93
C LEU A 118 16.16 0.19 16.70
N PHE A 119 15.07 -0.58 16.83
CA PHE A 119 14.19 -0.91 15.72
C PHE A 119 13.58 0.34 15.08
N TYR A 120 13.05 1.26 15.89
CA TYR A 120 12.48 2.50 15.37
C TYR A 120 13.54 3.47 14.86
N ALA A 121 14.70 3.58 15.50
CA ALA A 121 15.82 4.36 14.98
C ALA A 121 16.23 3.91 13.58
N LEU A 122 16.36 2.60 13.36
CA LEU A 122 16.71 2.02 12.06
C LEU A 122 15.62 2.26 11.01
N LYS A 123 14.35 2.13 11.39
CA LYS A 123 13.21 2.42 10.51
C LYS A 123 13.15 3.89 10.09
N VAL A 124 13.30 4.81 11.04
CA VAL A 124 13.40 6.25 10.75
C VAL A 124 14.56 6.48 9.79
N ASN A 125 15.75 5.97 10.11
CA ASN A 125 16.93 6.12 9.27
C ASN A 125 16.75 5.54 7.85
N GLN A 126 15.96 4.48 7.69
CA GLN A 126 15.63 3.93 6.38
C GLN A 126 14.90 4.93 5.48
N ILE A 127 14.06 5.81 6.06
CA ILE A 127 13.30 6.84 5.33
C ILE A 127 14.16 8.09 5.15
N ILE A 128 14.69 8.63 6.24
CA ILE A 128 15.36 9.94 6.22
C ILE A 128 16.85 9.87 5.84
N LYS A 129 17.46 8.68 5.84
CA LYS A 129 18.84 8.41 5.38
C LYS A 129 19.89 9.31 6.05
N CYS A 130 19.86 9.39 7.39
CA CYS A 130 20.89 10.08 8.15
C CYS A 130 22.27 9.42 7.92
N LYS A 131 23.33 10.22 7.99
CA LYS A 131 24.71 9.73 7.85
C LYS A 131 25.14 9.05 9.14
N ILE A 132 25.16 7.71 9.13
CA ILE A 132 25.60 6.87 10.25
C ILE A 132 26.87 6.12 9.84
N ASN A 133 27.85 6.07 10.75
CA ASN A 133 29.11 5.37 10.51
C ASN A 133 28.89 3.85 10.44
N GLU A 134 29.62 3.16 9.56
CA GLU A 134 29.49 1.71 9.37
C GLU A 134 29.82 0.91 10.64
N GLU A 135 30.83 1.35 11.39
CA GLU A 135 31.23 0.75 12.67
C GLU A 135 30.09 0.69 13.70
N VAL A 136 29.17 1.67 13.66
CA VAL A 136 27.98 1.68 14.54
C VAL A 136 27.05 0.53 14.18
N PHE A 137 26.87 0.23 12.89
CA PHE A 137 26.03 -0.88 12.47
C PHE A 137 26.63 -2.24 12.84
N GLU A 138 27.94 -2.43 12.72
CA GLU A 138 28.60 -3.67 13.14
C GLU A 138 28.44 -3.93 14.65
N GLY A 139 28.58 -2.87 15.46
CA GLY A 139 28.31 -2.92 16.90
C GLY A 139 26.85 -3.29 17.22
N ILE A 140 25.90 -2.71 16.50
CA ILE A 140 24.47 -3.02 16.65
C ILE A 140 24.17 -4.46 16.25
N ILE A 141 24.67 -4.93 15.09
CA ILE A 141 24.46 -6.29 14.59
C ILE A 141 24.96 -7.30 15.63
N SER A 142 26.16 -7.09 16.17
CA SER A 142 26.75 -7.97 17.20
C SER A 142 25.88 -8.03 18.46
N ARG A 143 25.40 -6.88 18.95
CA ARG A 143 24.50 -6.80 20.11
C ARG A 143 23.17 -7.50 19.86
N LEU A 144 22.56 -7.28 18.70
CA LEU A 144 21.29 -7.89 18.32
C LEU A 144 21.41 -9.41 18.19
N GLN A 145 22.47 -9.92 17.55
CA GLN A 145 22.72 -11.35 17.42
C GLN A 145 22.89 -12.03 18.78
N ALA A 146 23.61 -11.38 19.71
CA ALA A 146 23.73 -11.87 21.08
C ALA A 146 22.36 -11.92 21.78
N ALA A 147 21.54 -10.88 21.61
CA ALA A 147 20.22 -10.76 22.24
C ALA A 147 19.15 -11.70 21.66
N VAL A 148 19.25 -12.10 20.38
CA VAL A 148 18.29 -13.02 19.75
C VAL A 148 18.25 -14.37 20.48
N ASN A 149 19.40 -14.85 20.95
CA ASN A 149 19.47 -16.14 21.65
C ASN A 149 18.87 -16.10 23.06
N SER A 150 18.74 -14.93 23.67
CA SER A 150 18.16 -14.74 25.01
C SER A 150 16.73 -14.21 24.99
N ALA A 151 16.18 -13.89 23.82
CA ALA A 151 14.82 -13.41 23.67
C ALA A 151 13.80 -14.53 23.98
N SER A 152 12.76 -14.18 24.74
CA SER A 152 11.73 -15.12 25.18
C SER A 152 10.32 -14.72 24.77
N SER A 153 10.13 -13.48 24.28
CA SER A 153 8.84 -12.98 23.83
C SER A 153 8.80 -12.78 22.31
N LEU A 154 7.62 -12.96 21.73
CA LEU A 154 7.38 -12.66 20.31
C LEU A 154 7.72 -11.20 19.98
N LEU A 155 7.44 -10.28 20.92
CA LEU A 155 7.70 -8.86 20.74
C LEU A 155 9.20 -8.55 20.68
N ASP A 156 10.01 -9.23 21.50
CA ASP A 156 11.47 -9.10 21.44
C ASP A 156 12.00 -9.63 20.11
N PHE A 157 11.53 -10.80 19.65
CA PHE A 157 11.90 -11.32 18.34
C PHE A 157 11.53 -10.36 17.21
N HIS A 158 10.34 -9.75 17.26
CA HIS A 158 9.91 -8.78 16.27
C HIS A 158 10.89 -7.60 16.16
N TYR A 159 11.29 -7.02 17.29
CA TYR A 159 12.22 -5.89 17.28
C TYR A 159 13.65 -6.32 16.91
N LEU A 160 14.15 -7.44 17.44
CA LEU A 160 15.52 -7.89 17.21
C LEU A 160 15.75 -8.35 15.76
N ILE A 161 14.91 -9.25 15.26
CA ILE A 161 15.03 -9.78 13.89
C ILE A 161 14.73 -8.67 12.88
N GLY A 162 13.70 -7.86 13.15
CA GLY A 162 13.37 -6.70 12.33
C GLY A 162 14.54 -5.72 12.21
N SER A 163 15.23 -5.44 13.32
CA SER A 163 16.42 -4.57 13.34
C SER A 163 17.57 -5.16 12.52
N LEU A 164 17.86 -6.45 12.66
CA LEU A 164 18.89 -7.14 11.87
C LEU A 164 18.62 -7.05 10.37
N LEU A 165 17.36 -7.25 9.95
CA LEU A 165 16.96 -7.13 8.56
C LEU A 165 17.15 -5.69 8.05
N LEU A 166 16.78 -4.69 8.85
CA LEU A 166 16.97 -3.28 8.50
C LEU A 166 18.46 -2.92 8.36
N CYS A 167 19.33 -3.35 9.28
CA CYS A 167 20.77 -3.16 9.15
C CYS A 167 21.28 -3.72 7.82
N LYS A 168 20.90 -4.95 7.47
CA LYS A 168 21.31 -5.57 6.20
C LYS A 168 20.84 -4.76 4.99
N VAL A 169 19.59 -4.30 4.97
CA VAL A 169 19.05 -3.48 3.87
C VAL A 169 19.79 -2.15 3.77
N ILE A 170 19.98 -1.46 4.90
CA ILE A 170 20.65 -0.15 4.94
C ILE A 170 22.10 -0.27 4.45
N ILE A 171 22.88 -1.21 4.98
CA ILE A 171 24.27 -1.44 4.57
C ILE A 171 24.36 -1.77 3.08
N THR A 172 23.49 -2.66 2.58
CA THR A 172 23.49 -3.06 1.17
C THR A 172 23.21 -1.88 0.23
N VAL A 173 22.22 -1.04 0.57
CA VAL A 173 21.86 0.14 -0.24
C VAL A 173 22.99 1.16 -0.24
N THR A 174 23.58 1.44 0.93
CA THR A 174 24.71 2.36 1.05
C THR A 174 25.91 1.86 0.25
N CYS A 175 26.30 0.60 0.39
CA CYS A 175 27.42 -0.01 -0.32
C CYS A 175 27.21 -0.04 -1.85
N SER A 176 25.98 -0.30 -2.31
CA SER A 176 25.63 -0.24 -3.73
C SER A 176 25.73 1.17 -4.30
N MET A 177 25.33 2.21 -3.56
CA MET A 177 25.48 3.61 -4.02
C MET A 177 26.95 4.01 -4.16
N TYR A 178 27.82 3.59 -3.24
CA TYR A 178 29.26 3.89 -3.31
C TYR A 178 30.01 3.11 -4.40
N SER A 179 29.47 1.98 -4.88
CA SER A 179 30.06 1.22 -6.00
C SER A 179 29.65 1.74 -7.39
N LEU A 180 28.69 2.67 -7.44
CA LEU A 180 28.15 3.28 -8.67
C LEU A 180 28.71 4.68 -8.95
N VAL A 181 29.58 5.19 -8.07
CA VAL A 181 30.34 6.45 -8.21
C VAL A 181 31.80 6.13 -8.47
#